data_AF-A7SW16-F1
#
_entry.id   AF-A7SW16-F1
#
_cell.length_a   1.000
_cell.length_b   1.000
_cell.length_c   1.000
_cell.angle_alpha   90.00
_cell.angle_beta   90.00
_cell.angle_gamma   90.00
#
_symmetry.space_group_name_H-M   'P 1'
#
loop_
_entity.id
_entity.type
_entity.pdbx_description
1 polymer ?
#
loop_
_entity_poly.entity_id
_entity_poly.type
_entity_poly.pdbx_seq_one_letter_code
_entity_poly.pdbx_strand_id
1 'polypeptide(L)'
;MGHAVSKSSRGAESFYDISSEVNTEQRAAPSGSDHSHILLTPESLKKQLESAKSWPGVYGTVLGSEFSAAAQQLFTLATNIMTELSNGGKYYQAEEIADSVVGLVKSWGPHVSECLKIRSYVREVIPVQMADASYEVYAGEYFSPVPFYEDNHLLKLFYFHVKDTCYKRRVISYYLECSSVVQALFVLGFVVTDRHVQVVSYDRTKPSYWVVRQDVLNDCQTRINSLAISHQGNNE
;
A
#
# COMPACT_ATOMS: atom_id res chain seq x y z
N MET A 1 45.61 -33.48 -11.55
CA MET A 1 44.91 -33.96 -10.34
C MET A 1 44.42 -32.72 -9.60
N GLY A 2 43.14 -32.33 -9.49
CA GLY A 2 41.89 -33.03 -9.74
C GLY A 2 41.17 -33.42 -8.45
N HIS A 3 40.61 -32.46 -7.69
CA HIS A 3 39.53 -32.62 -6.69
C HIS A 3 38.90 -31.21 -6.49
N ALA A 4 37.65 -30.87 -6.84
CA ALA A 4 36.31 -31.45 -6.69
C ALA A 4 35.61 -31.18 -5.33
N VAL A 5 34.83 -30.09 -5.32
CA VAL A 5 33.45 -29.89 -4.79
C VAL A 5 33.06 -30.39 -3.38
N SER A 6 32.57 -29.46 -2.55
CA SER A 6 31.24 -29.64 -1.92
C SER A 6 30.47 -28.31 -1.92
N LYS A 7 29.53 -28.17 -2.87
CA LYS A 7 28.45 -27.18 -2.80
C LYS A 7 27.48 -27.64 -1.72
N SER A 8 27.33 -26.88 -0.64
CA SER A 8 26.18 -26.99 0.24
C SER A 8 25.07 -26.12 -0.33
N SER A 9 24.14 -26.76 -1.01
CA SER A 9 22.82 -26.23 -1.32
C SER A 9 22.02 -26.11 -0.02
N ARG A 10 21.74 -24.90 0.45
CA ARG A 10 20.70 -24.65 1.44
C ARG A 10 19.57 -23.84 0.82
N GLY A 11 18.44 -24.53 0.71
CA GLY A 11 17.06 -24.04 0.73
C GLY A 11 16.80 -22.69 0.08
N ALA A 12 16.27 -22.74 -1.15
CA ALA A 12 15.32 -21.74 -1.59
C ALA A 12 14.06 -21.88 -0.73
N GLU A 13 13.98 -21.12 0.37
CA GLU A 13 12.76 -20.98 1.14
C GLU A 13 11.86 -19.96 0.43
N SER A 14 10.72 -20.48 -0.01
CA SER A 14 9.63 -19.77 -0.65
C SER A 14 9.17 -18.57 0.19
N PHE A 15 9.40 -17.37 -0.33
CA PHE A 15 8.87 -16.12 0.20
C PHE A 15 7.35 -16.06 0.03
N TYR A 16 6.62 -16.62 1.00
CA TYR A 16 5.19 -16.35 1.14
C TYR A 16 5.02 -14.98 1.81
N ASP A 17 4.97 -13.93 0.99
CA ASP A 17 4.49 -12.63 1.44
C ASP A 17 2.98 -12.75 1.72
N ILE A 18 2.63 -12.68 3.01
CA ILE A 18 1.26 -12.63 3.55
C ILE A 18 0.65 -11.24 3.28
N SER A 19 0.78 -10.78 2.03
CA SER A 19 0.08 -9.63 1.44
C SER A 19 -0.71 -10.04 0.19
N SER A 20 -0.76 -11.35 -0.10
CA SER A 20 -1.44 -11.97 -1.24
C SER A 20 -2.93 -12.25 -1.00
N GLU A 21 -3.44 -12.13 0.22
CA GLU A 21 -4.89 -12.20 0.50
C GLU A 21 -5.53 -10.80 0.46
N VAL A 22 -5.45 -10.11 -0.67
CA VAL A 22 -6.46 -9.13 -1.04
C VAL A 22 -7.49 -9.88 -1.86
N ASN A 23 -8.58 -10.29 -1.20
CA ASN A 23 -9.75 -10.92 -1.82
C ASN A 23 -10.13 -10.20 -3.11
N THR A 24 -9.77 -10.80 -4.24
CA THR A 24 -10.14 -10.33 -5.57
C THR A 24 -11.42 -11.05 -5.96
N GLU A 25 -12.52 -10.69 -5.30
CA GLU A 25 -13.87 -10.99 -5.78
C GLU A 25 -14.59 -9.67 -6.07
N GLN A 26 -14.21 -9.05 -7.20
CA GLN A 26 -15.02 -8.05 -7.86
C GLN A 26 -16.21 -8.77 -8.50
N ARG A 27 -17.29 -8.90 -7.74
CA ARG A 27 -18.58 -9.34 -8.26
C ARG A 27 -19.22 -8.17 -9.01
N ALA A 28 -19.68 -8.44 -10.24
CA ALA A 28 -20.34 -7.50 -11.13
C ALA A 28 -21.47 -6.72 -10.42
N ALA A 29 -21.58 -5.44 -10.74
CA ALA A 29 -22.59 -4.53 -10.21
C ALA A 29 -24.02 -5.04 -10.47
N PRO A 30 -24.92 -5.06 -9.47
CA PRO A 30 -26.34 -5.16 -9.73
C PRO A 30 -26.87 -3.78 -10.11
N SER A 31 -27.45 -3.71 -11.31
CA SER A 31 -28.30 -2.63 -11.77
C SER A 31 -29.53 -2.49 -10.86
N GLY A 32 -29.77 -1.27 -10.37
CA GLY A 32 -31.08 -0.80 -9.91
C GLY A 32 -31.28 -0.78 -8.39
N SER A 33 -31.13 0.40 -7.79
CA SER A 33 -32.13 0.96 -6.87
C SER A 33 -31.75 2.39 -6.49
N ASP A 34 -32.79 3.20 -6.44
CA ASP A 34 -32.82 4.64 -6.23
C ASP A 34 -32.33 4.99 -4.81
N HIS A 35 -31.07 5.41 -4.70
CA HIS A 35 -30.53 6.00 -3.48
C HIS A 35 -29.87 7.32 -3.85
N SER A 36 -30.51 8.40 -3.42
CA SER A 36 -29.98 9.77 -3.36
C SER A 36 -28.45 9.81 -3.37
N HIS A 37 -27.87 10.42 -4.40
CA HIS A 37 -26.46 10.77 -4.46
C HIS A 37 -26.11 11.69 -3.29
N ILE A 38 -25.79 11.12 -2.13
CA ILE A 38 -25.10 11.83 -1.07
C ILE A 38 -23.74 12.17 -1.67
N LEU A 39 -23.51 13.45 -1.98
CA LEU A 39 -22.18 13.94 -2.31
C LEU A 39 -21.26 13.55 -1.14
N LEU A 40 -20.41 12.55 -1.36
CA LEU A 40 -19.46 12.06 -0.37
C LEU A 40 -18.31 13.07 -0.29
N THR A 41 -18.47 14.07 0.57
CA THR A 41 -17.46 15.12 0.76
C THR A 41 -16.40 14.71 1.79
N PRO A 42 -15.20 15.32 1.75
CA PRO A 42 -14.19 15.14 2.79
C PRO A 42 -14.72 15.36 4.22
N GLU A 43 -15.63 16.32 4.41
CA GLU A 43 -16.22 16.64 5.71
C GLU A 43 -17.20 15.55 6.17
N SER A 44 -17.97 14.96 5.27
CA SER A 44 -18.89 13.88 5.62
C SER A 44 -18.11 12.62 5.99
N LEU A 45 -17.01 12.32 5.31
CA LEU A 45 -16.10 11.24 5.67
C LEU A 45 -15.46 11.47 7.04
N LYS A 46 -14.94 12.67 7.33
CA LYS A 46 -14.36 12.97 8.65
C LYS A 46 -15.37 12.73 9.78
N LYS A 47 -16.63 13.12 9.59
CA LYS A 47 -17.70 12.81 10.56
C LYS A 47 -17.94 11.31 10.74
N GLN A 48 -17.87 10.52 9.66
CA GLN A 48 -17.98 9.06 9.73
C GLN A 48 -16.79 8.43 10.44
N LEU A 49 -15.56 8.91 10.20
CA LEU A 49 -14.36 8.45 10.90
C LEU A 49 -14.46 8.76 12.40
N GLU A 50 -14.95 9.94 12.78
CA GLU A 50 -15.16 10.29 14.18
C GLU A 50 -16.23 9.43 14.86
N SER A 51 -17.37 9.18 14.21
CA SER A 51 -18.41 8.29 14.77
C SER A 51 -17.91 6.85 14.89
N ALA A 52 -17.07 6.40 13.95
CA ALA A 52 -16.49 5.07 13.92
C ALA A 52 -15.60 4.75 15.13
N LYS A 53 -15.06 5.75 15.83
CA LYS A 53 -14.27 5.54 17.06
C LYS A 53 -15.06 4.77 18.15
N SER A 54 -16.38 4.93 18.16
CA SER A 54 -17.27 4.25 19.13
C SER A 54 -17.66 2.82 18.73
N TRP A 55 -17.41 2.41 17.48
CA TRP A 55 -17.90 1.14 16.94
C TRP A 55 -17.49 -0.09 17.76
N PRO A 56 -16.25 -0.25 18.27
CA PRO A 56 -15.92 -1.43 19.08
C PRO A 56 -16.85 -1.63 20.29
N GLY A 57 -17.33 -0.54 20.89
CA GLY A 57 -18.31 -0.60 21.98
C GLY A 57 -19.74 -0.94 21.52
N VAL A 58 -20.08 -0.65 20.26
CA VAL A 58 -21.40 -0.91 19.66
C VAL A 58 -21.52 -2.35 19.14
N TYR A 59 -20.46 -2.86 18.49
CA TYR A 59 -20.42 -4.22 17.96
C TYR A 59 -20.12 -5.29 19.02
N GLY A 60 -19.73 -4.89 20.23
CA GLY A 60 -19.52 -5.78 21.38
C GLY A 60 -18.19 -6.54 21.35
N THR A 61 -18.07 -7.56 22.22
CA THR A 61 -16.80 -8.28 22.46
C THR A 61 -16.37 -9.23 21.35
N VAL A 62 -17.26 -9.58 20.41
CA VAL A 62 -16.95 -10.43 19.26
C VAL A 62 -17.12 -9.61 18.00
N LEU A 63 -16.00 -9.09 17.50
CA LEU A 63 -15.98 -8.35 16.23
C LEU A 63 -16.19 -9.34 15.08
N GLY A 64 -17.42 -9.38 14.58
CA GLY A 64 -17.85 -10.26 13.50
C GLY A 64 -17.55 -9.72 12.09
N SER A 65 -17.97 -10.48 11.08
CA SER A 65 -17.84 -10.13 9.66
C SER A 65 -18.49 -8.79 9.30
N GLU A 66 -19.55 -8.40 9.98
CA GLU A 66 -20.23 -7.11 9.77
C GLU A 66 -19.34 -5.91 10.14
N PHE A 67 -18.62 -6.00 11.26
CA PHE A 67 -17.69 -4.96 11.67
C PHE A 67 -16.53 -4.85 10.67
N SER A 68 -15.98 -5.99 10.24
CA SER A 68 -14.92 -6.03 9.23
C SER A 68 -15.38 -5.43 7.89
N ALA A 69 -16.59 -5.77 7.45
CA ALA A 69 -17.16 -5.22 6.21
C ALA A 69 -17.37 -3.70 6.32
N ALA A 70 -17.90 -3.20 7.45
CA ALA A 70 -18.08 -1.77 7.68
C ALA A 70 -16.75 -1.01 7.71
N ALA A 71 -15.73 -1.55 8.38
CA ALA A 71 -14.39 -0.95 8.40
C ALA A 71 -13.77 -0.92 7.00
N GLN A 72 -13.89 -2.01 6.23
CA GLN A 72 -13.38 -2.07 4.86
C GLN A 72 -14.08 -1.07 3.93
N GLN A 73 -15.40 -0.90 4.06
CA GLN A 73 -16.15 0.10 3.31
C GLN A 73 -15.69 1.52 3.65
N LEU A 74 -15.47 1.81 4.95
CA LEU A 74 -14.98 3.11 5.40
C LEU A 74 -13.58 3.42 4.87
N PHE A 75 -12.67 2.44 4.87
CA PHE A 75 -11.33 2.62 4.28
C PHE A 75 -11.35 2.76 2.76
N THR A 76 -12.25 2.04 2.08
CA THR A 76 -12.44 2.18 0.63
C THR A 76 -12.96 3.58 0.29
N LEU A 77 -13.93 4.09 1.07
CA LEU A 77 -14.43 5.44 0.92
C LEU A 77 -13.31 6.48 1.14
N ALA A 78 -12.51 6.28 2.18
CA ALA A 78 -11.35 7.15 2.45
C ALA A 78 -10.35 7.14 1.30
N THR A 79 -10.05 5.96 0.74
CA THR A 79 -9.18 5.80 -0.43
C THR A 79 -9.69 6.61 -1.63
N ASN A 80 -10.98 6.50 -1.94
CA ASN A 80 -11.58 7.18 -3.09
C ASN A 80 -11.50 8.70 -2.93
N ILE A 81 -11.89 9.22 -1.77
CA ILE A 81 -11.87 10.67 -1.50
C ILE A 81 -10.43 11.21 -1.49
N MET A 82 -9.48 10.50 -0.87
CA MET A 82 -8.07 10.90 -0.90
C MET A 82 -7.49 10.88 -2.31
N THR A 83 -7.89 9.91 -3.16
CA THR A 83 -7.50 9.85 -4.58
C THR A 83 -8.04 11.05 -5.36
N GLU A 84 -9.29 11.43 -5.16
CA GLU A 84 -9.88 12.62 -5.80
C GLU A 84 -9.17 13.91 -5.34
N LEU A 85 -8.89 14.03 -4.04
CA LEU A 85 -8.16 15.17 -3.48
C LEU A 85 -6.72 15.26 -4.01
N SER A 86 -5.99 14.15 -4.05
CA SER A 86 -4.61 14.12 -4.55
C SER A 86 -4.54 14.47 -6.04
N ASN A 87 -5.47 13.95 -6.84
CA ASN A 87 -5.61 14.32 -8.26
C ASN A 87 -5.95 15.81 -8.44
N GLY A 88 -6.71 16.40 -7.52
CA GLY A 88 -7.02 17.82 -7.48
C GLY A 88 -5.93 18.71 -6.86
N GLY A 89 -4.76 18.17 -6.51
CA GLY A 89 -3.67 18.91 -5.85
C GLY A 89 -3.95 19.33 -4.41
N LYS A 90 -5.01 18.80 -3.79
CA LYS A 90 -5.45 19.12 -2.41
C LYS A 90 -4.76 18.22 -1.39
N TYR A 91 -3.43 18.13 -1.45
CA TYR A 91 -2.62 17.21 -0.65
C TYR A 91 -2.81 17.38 0.86
N TYR A 92 -2.94 18.62 1.34
CA TYR A 92 -3.18 18.89 2.76
C TYR A 92 -4.49 18.24 3.26
N GLN A 93 -5.58 18.35 2.50
CA GLN A 93 -6.87 17.75 2.88
C GLN A 93 -6.82 16.22 2.85
N ALA A 94 -6.09 15.65 1.89
CA ALA A 94 -5.85 14.21 1.85
C ALA A 94 -5.03 13.74 3.05
N GLU A 95 -4.04 14.52 3.50
CA GLU A 95 -3.27 14.23 4.72
C GLU A 95 -4.15 14.24 5.97
N GLU A 96 -5.04 15.22 6.13
CA GLU A 96 -5.96 15.27 7.27
C GLU A 96 -6.88 14.05 7.33
N ILE A 97 -7.29 13.50 6.18
CA ILE A 97 -8.07 12.25 6.13
C ILE A 97 -7.19 11.06 6.52
N ALA A 98 -5.96 10.98 6.01
CA ALA A 98 -5.03 9.92 6.38
C ALA A 98 -4.74 9.88 7.88
N ASP A 99 -4.46 11.04 8.48
CA ASP A 99 -4.28 11.19 9.94
C ASP A 99 -5.52 10.74 10.71
N SER A 100 -6.72 11.04 10.19
CA SER A 100 -7.99 10.63 10.79
C SER A 100 -8.19 9.11 10.72
N VAL A 101 -7.81 8.47 9.61
CA VAL A 101 -7.87 7.01 9.42
C VAL A 101 -6.88 6.31 10.37
N VAL A 102 -5.64 6.78 10.45
CA VAL A 102 -4.63 6.25 11.37
C VAL A 102 -5.07 6.46 12.83
N GLY A 103 -5.61 7.65 13.14
CA GLY A 103 -6.15 8.00 14.46
C GLY A 103 -7.33 7.11 14.87
N LEU A 104 -8.22 6.78 13.94
CA LEU A 104 -9.33 5.86 14.17
C LEU A 104 -8.82 4.48 14.59
N VAL A 105 -7.92 3.87 13.81
CA VAL A 105 -7.41 2.53 14.12
C VAL A 105 -6.63 2.52 15.44
N LYS A 106 -5.85 3.58 15.73
CA LYS A 106 -5.20 3.75 17.04
C LYS A 106 -6.22 3.81 18.18
N SER A 107 -7.35 4.49 18.00
CA SER A 107 -8.39 4.62 19.02
C SER A 107 -9.13 3.31 19.30
N TRP A 108 -9.26 2.44 18.29
CA TRP A 108 -9.82 1.10 18.46
C TRP A 108 -8.90 0.19 19.28
N GLY A 109 -7.59 0.42 19.22
CA GLY A 109 -6.60 -0.33 19.97
C GLY A 109 -6.17 -1.63 19.29
N PRO A 110 -5.07 -2.24 19.77
CA PRO A 110 -4.38 -3.35 19.09
C PRO A 110 -5.25 -4.60 18.95
N HIS A 111 -6.09 -4.91 19.95
CA HIS A 111 -6.99 -6.06 19.92
C HIS A 111 -7.94 -6.01 18.71
N VAL A 112 -8.51 -4.84 18.42
CA VAL A 112 -9.40 -4.65 17.27
C VAL A 112 -8.64 -4.83 15.95
N SER A 113 -7.44 -4.26 15.85
CA SER A 113 -6.58 -4.42 14.66
C SER A 113 -6.21 -5.89 14.41
N GLU A 114 -5.93 -6.66 15.47
CA GLU A 114 -5.66 -8.09 15.40
C GLU A 114 -6.89 -8.89 14.95
N CYS A 115 -8.06 -8.60 15.51
CA CYS A 115 -9.33 -9.22 15.10
C CYS A 115 -9.65 -8.96 13.62
N LEU A 116 -9.45 -7.72 13.17
CA LEU A 116 -9.63 -7.31 11.77
C LEU A 116 -8.52 -7.84 10.85
N LYS A 117 -7.40 -8.31 11.40
CA LYS A 117 -6.17 -8.67 10.67
C LYS A 117 -5.67 -7.56 9.74
N ILE A 118 -5.88 -6.29 10.13
CA ILE A 118 -5.44 -5.13 9.35
C ILE A 118 -4.11 -4.60 9.89
N ARG A 119 -3.18 -4.31 8.97
CA ARG A 119 -1.89 -3.67 9.29
C ARG A 119 -1.67 -2.38 8.51
N SER A 120 -2.45 -2.16 7.47
CA SER A 120 -2.31 -1.05 6.55
C SER A 120 -3.63 -0.75 5.85
N TYR A 121 -3.66 0.37 5.14
CA TYR A 121 -4.75 0.75 4.26
C TYR A 121 -4.19 1.41 3.00
N VAL A 122 -4.98 1.37 1.92
CA VAL A 122 -4.67 2.07 0.68
C VAL A 122 -4.99 3.56 0.90
N ARG A 123 -4.03 4.44 0.64
CA ARG A 123 -4.22 5.89 0.68
C ARG A 123 -4.82 6.39 -0.62
N GLU A 124 -4.29 5.94 -1.76
CA GLU A 124 -4.80 6.30 -3.08
C GLU A 124 -4.52 5.21 -4.11
N VAL A 125 -5.27 5.26 -5.22
CA VAL A 125 -5.02 4.46 -6.41
C VAL A 125 -4.69 5.40 -7.56
N ILE A 126 -3.49 5.28 -8.11
CA ILE A 126 -2.98 6.20 -9.12
C ILE A 126 -2.98 5.49 -10.47
N PRO A 127 -3.84 5.87 -11.43
CA PRO A 127 -3.73 5.38 -12.79
C PRO A 127 -2.48 5.99 -13.45
N VAL A 128 -1.69 5.16 -14.09
CA VAL A 128 -0.46 5.55 -14.77
C VAL A 128 -0.39 4.88 -16.12
N GLN A 129 -0.18 5.69 -17.15
CA GLN A 129 0.12 5.20 -18.49
C GLN A 129 1.65 5.19 -18.66
N MET A 130 2.23 4.02 -18.91
CA MET A 130 3.68 3.89 -19.08
C MET A 130 3.97 3.03 -20.31
N ALA A 131 4.72 3.57 -21.27
CA ALA A 131 4.83 3.01 -22.61
C ALA A 131 3.43 2.71 -23.20
N ASP A 132 3.23 1.51 -23.75
CA ASP A 132 2.01 1.09 -24.42
C ASP A 132 1.01 0.36 -23.48
N ALA A 133 1.24 0.39 -22.16
CA ALA A 133 0.43 -0.31 -21.18
C ALA A 133 -0.09 0.61 -20.07
N SER A 134 -1.28 0.25 -19.55
CA SER A 134 -1.89 0.91 -18.41
C SER A 134 -1.55 0.17 -17.12
N TYR A 135 -1.22 0.94 -16.09
CA TYR A 135 -0.88 0.45 -14.77
C TYR A 135 -1.70 1.19 -13.71
N GLU A 136 -1.82 0.56 -12.54
CA GLU A 136 -2.35 1.18 -11.33
C GLU A 136 -1.32 1.07 -10.23
N VAL A 137 -1.02 2.18 -9.56
CA VAL A 137 -0.22 2.19 -8.33
C VAL A 137 -1.17 2.23 -7.15
N TYR A 138 -1.19 1.16 -6.38
CA TYR A 138 -1.88 1.10 -5.09
C TYR A 138 -0.90 1.59 -4.04
N ALA A 139 -1.05 2.85 -3.63
CA ALA A 139 -0.21 3.49 -2.64
C ALA A 139 -0.89 3.45 -1.27
N GLY A 140 -0.17 3.05 -0.24
CA GLY A 140 -0.75 2.94 1.09
C GLY A 140 0.24 3.09 2.23
N GLU A 141 -0.32 3.09 3.43
CA GLU A 141 0.39 3.34 4.67
C GLU A 141 0.08 2.25 5.69
N TYR A 142 1.11 1.87 6.44
CA TYR A 142 0.96 0.99 7.59
C TYR A 142 0.50 1.78 8.82
N PHE A 143 -0.47 1.25 9.57
CA PHE A 143 -0.97 1.89 10.80
C PHE A 143 0.10 2.01 11.89
N SER A 144 1.07 1.11 11.84
CA SER A 144 2.29 1.10 12.64
C SER A 144 3.43 0.56 11.77
N PRO A 145 4.70 0.92 12.04
CA PRO A 145 5.83 0.39 11.28
C PRO A 145 5.84 -1.15 11.29
N VAL A 146 5.90 -1.77 10.11
CA VAL A 146 5.86 -3.23 9.97
C VAL A 146 7.24 -3.77 9.60
N PRO A 147 7.76 -4.80 10.28
CA PRO A 147 9.05 -5.40 9.93
C PRO A 147 9.12 -5.84 8.46
N PHE A 148 10.24 -5.50 7.82
CA PHE A 148 10.60 -6.03 6.50
C PHE A 148 11.17 -7.45 6.64
N TYR A 149 12.07 -7.64 7.63
CA TYR A 149 12.70 -8.91 7.99
C TYR A 149 12.29 -9.34 9.40
N GLU A 150 12.42 -10.64 9.71
CA GLU A 150 12.01 -11.20 11.01
C GLU A 150 12.78 -10.65 12.22
N ASP A 151 14.00 -10.20 12.01
CA ASP A 151 14.88 -9.60 13.02
C ASP A 151 14.62 -8.09 13.24
N ASN A 152 13.60 -7.52 12.61
CA ASN A 152 13.05 -6.17 12.86
C ASN A 152 14.04 -5.00 12.63
N HIS A 153 15.17 -5.23 11.96
CA HIS A 153 16.19 -4.20 11.72
C HIS A 153 15.76 -3.14 10.69
N LEU A 154 14.74 -3.46 9.90
CA LEU A 154 14.18 -2.62 8.85
C LEU A 154 12.65 -2.64 8.94
N LEU A 155 12.05 -1.46 8.97
CA LEU A 155 10.61 -1.27 9.15
C LEU A 155 9.99 -0.57 7.94
N LYS A 156 8.86 -1.06 7.45
CA LYS A 156 8.06 -0.50 6.37
C LYS A 156 7.06 0.52 6.92
N LEU A 157 6.95 1.66 6.25
CA LEU A 157 6.07 2.78 6.61
C LEU A 157 5.01 3.05 5.55
N PHE A 158 5.45 3.13 4.30
CA PHE A 158 4.57 3.24 3.12
C PHE A 158 4.85 2.10 2.17
N TYR A 159 3.85 1.74 1.36
CA TYR A 159 4.01 0.81 0.25
C TYR A 159 3.41 1.40 -1.02
N PHE A 160 3.97 1.01 -2.17
CA PHE A 160 3.42 1.32 -3.48
C PHE A 160 3.50 0.07 -4.35
N HIS A 161 2.34 -0.50 -4.67
CA HIS A 161 2.26 -1.70 -5.51
C HIS A 161 1.83 -1.32 -6.91
N VAL A 162 2.73 -1.50 -7.87
CA VAL A 162 2.45 -1.29 -9.29
C VAL A 162 1.82 -2.57 -9.83
N LYS A 163 0.60 -2.44 -10.37
CA LYS A 163 -0.13 -3.53 -11.00
C LYS A 163 -0.36 -3.23 -12.47
N ASP A 164 -0.11 -4.23 -13.29
CA ASP A 164 -0.51 -4.22 -14.70
C ASP A 164 -2.02 -4.44 -14.79
N THR A 165 -2.75 -3.54 -15.45
CA THR A 165 -4.22 -3.62 -15.50
C THR A 165 -4.71 -4.73 -16.42
N CYS A 166 -3.94 -5.09 -17.45
CA CYS A 166 -4.29 -6.12 -18.42
C CYS A 166 -4.15 -7.51 -17.81
N TYR A 167 -3.03 -7.77 -17.15
CA TYR A 167 -2.71 -9.09 -16.56
C TYR A 167 -3.10 -9.20 -15.08
N LYS A 168 -3.57 -8.11 -14.46
CA LYS A 168 -3.94 -8.01 -13.04
C LYS A 168 -2.84 -8.50 -12.08
N ARG A 169 -1.58 -8.42 -12.52
CA ARG A 169 -0.43 -8.92 -11.76
C ARG A 169 0.37 -7.77 -11.18
N ARG A 170 0.90 -7.97 -9.98
CA ARG A 170 1.86 -7.04 -9.35
C ARG A 170 3.19 -7.18 -10.09
N VAL A 171 3.73 -6.05 -10.58
CA VAL A 171 4.99 -6.04 -11.35
C VAL A 171 6.15 -5.49 -10.53
N ILE A 172 5.90 -4.49 -9.67
CA ILE A 172 6.92 -3.87 -8.82
C ILE A 172 6.27 -3.50 -7.48
N SER A 173 7.01 -3.67 -6.39
CA SER A 173 6.63 -3.19 -5.06
C SER A 173 7.69 -2.24 -4.52
N TYR A 174 7.30 -1.04 -4.14
CA TYR A 174 8.15 -0.08 -3.44
C TYR A 174 7.75 0.00 -1.98
N TYR A 175 8.71 0.29 -1.12
CA TYR A 175 8.49 0.54 0.30
C TYR A 175 9.31 1.73 0.76
N LEU A 176 8.68 2.62 1.54
CA LEU A 176 9.45 3.53 2.40
C LEU A 176 9.86 2.74 3.64
N GLU A 177 11.15 2.64 3.85
CA GLU A 177 11.75 1.83 4.88
C GLU A 177 12.53 2.70 5.86
N CYS A 178 12.60 2.25 7.11
CA CYS A 178 13.34 2.88 8.18
C CYS A 178 14.21 1.85 8.89
N SER A 179 15.52 2.05 8.91
CA SER A 179 16.43 1.23 9.72
C SER A 179 16.33 1.63 11.19
N SER A 180 16.25 0.63 12.08
CA SER A 180 16.15 0.81 13.53
C SER A 180 17.45 0.47 14.29
N VAL A 181 18.51 0.07 13.59
CA VAL A 181 19.70 -0.60 14.19
C VAL A 181 20.59 0.34 15.00
N VAL A 182 20.84 1.56 14.49
CA VAL A 182 21.74 2.53 15.14
C VAL A 182 21.11 3.92 15.17
N GLN A 183 20.52 4.32 14.05
CA GLN A 183 19.80 5.58 13.91
C GLN A 183 18.75 5.42 12.81
N ALA A 184 17.63 6.13 12.94
CA ALA A 184 16.61 6.17 11.89
C ALA A 184 17.23 6.65 10.57
N LEU A 185 17.27 5.75 9.60
CA LEU A 185 17.67 6.04 8.22
C LEU A 185 16.50 5.67 7.31
N PHE A 186 15.98 6.64 6.57
CA PHE A 186 14.84 6.46 5.69
C PHE A 186 15.31 6.21 4.26
N VAL A 187 14.83 5.14 3.66
CA VAL A 187 15.22 4.71 2.31
C VAL A 187 13.96 4.31 1.54
N LEU A 188 13.86 4.73 0.28
CA LEU A 188 12.91 4.16 -0.67
C LEU A 188 13.59 2.97 -1.34
N GLY A 189 13.10 1.77 -1.04
CA GLY A 189 13.51 0.52 -1.68
C GLY A 189 12.43 0.01 -2.63
N PHE A 190 12.82 -0.84 -3.59
CA PHE A 190 11.87 -1.66 -4.33
C PHE A 190 12.33 -3.11 -4.38
N VAL A 191 11.34 -4.00 -4.49
CA VAL A 191 11.53 -5.45 -4.54
C VAL A 191 11.08 -5.97 -5.89
N VAL A 192 11.97 -6.70 -6.56
CA VAL A 192 11.66 -7.50 -7.76
C VAL A 192 12.21 -8.90 -7.58
N THR A 193 11.31 -9.89 -7.57
CA THR A 193 11.50 -11.35 -7.47
C THR A 193 12.45 -11.83 -6.35
N ASP A 194 13.73 -11.47 -6.38
CA ASP A 194 14.76 -11.88 -5.41
C ASP A 194 15.72 -10.74 -5.01
N ARG A 195 15.46 -9.51 -5.46
CA ARG A 195 16.35 -8.37 -5.20
C ARG A 195 15.61 -7.26 -4.50
N HIS A 196 16.23 -6.78 -3.44
CA HIS A 196 15.89 -5.55 -2.78
C HIS A 196 16.90 -4.48 -3.22
N VAL A 197 16.41 -3.45 -3.91
CA VAL A 197 17.25 -2.40 -4.50
C VAL A 197 16.83 -1.04 -3.97
N GLN A 198 17.80 -0.25 -3.52
CA GLN A 198 17.59 1.12 -3.10
C GLN A 198 17.36 2.04 -4.31
N VAL A 199 16.33 2.89 -4.21
CA VAL A 199 16.02 3.96 -5.17
C VAL A 199 16.60 5.29 -4.70
N VAL A 200 16.18 5.73 -3.51
CA VAL A 200 16.52 7.05 -2.93
C VAL A 200 16.78 6.89 -1.43
N SER A 201 17.73 7.65 -0.89
CA SER A 201 17.90 7.81 0.57
C SER A 201 17.44 9.20 0.99
N TYR A 202 16.71 9.28 2.10
CA TYR A 202 16.24 10.52 2.73
C TYR A 202 16.97 10.82 4.03
N ASP A 203 18.09 10.14 4.27
CA ASP A 203 18.90 10.25 5.47
C ASP A 203 18.06 10.10 6.76
N ARG A 204 18.20 11.04 7.69
CA ARG A 204 17.69 10.96 9.07
C ARG A 204 16.29 11.56 9.25
N THR A 205 15.73 12.17 8.21
CA THR A 205 14.44 12.86 8.28
C THR A 205 13.40 12.03 7.54
N LYS A 206 12.30 11.68 8.21
CA LYS A 206 11.20 10.98 7.54
C LYS A 206 10.65 11.89 6.42
N PRO A 207 10.70 11.45 5.15
CA PRO A 207 10.11 12.24 4.07
C PRO A 207 8.58 12.26 4.21
N SER A 208 7.95 13.29 3.66
CA SER A 208 6.49 13.31 3.54
C SER A 208 6.04 12.23 2.54
N TYR A 209 4.81 11.74 2.71
CA TYR A 209 4.21 10.79 1.78
C TYR A 209 4.27 11.29 0.32
N TRP A 210 3.99 12.58 0.11
CA TRP A 210 3.96 13.20 -1.22
C TRP A 210 5.33 13.24 -1.92
N VAL A 211 6.42 13.42 -1.17
CA VAL A 211 7.79 13.33 -1.70
C VAL A 211 8.06 11.91 -2.18
N VAL A 212 7.80 10.91 -1.32
CA VAL A 212 8.02 9.49 -1.66
C VAL A 212 7.17 9.06 -2.84
N ARG A 213 5.90 9.48 -2.89
CA ARG A 213 4.99 9.24 -4.01
C ARG A 213 5.59 9.72 -5.32
N GLN A 214 6.14 10.92 -5.36
CA GLN A 214 6.73 11.47 -6.58
C GLN A 214 7.96 10.68 -7.02
N ASP A 215 8.84 10.32 -6.08
CA ASP A 215 10.04 9.54 -6.37
C ASP A 215 9.69 8.13 -6.90
N VAL A 216 8.67 7.48 -6.34
CA VAL A 216 8.13 6.20 -6.85
C VAL A 216 7.63 6.34 -8.28
N LEU A 217 6.83 7.36 -8.58
CA LEU A 217 6.27 7.55 -9.93
C LEU A 217 7.39 7.81 -10.96
N ASN A 218 8.39 8.61 -10.61
CA ASN A 218 9.54 8.92 -11.46
C ASN A 218 10.39 7.68 -11.76
N ASP A 219 10.73 6.90 -10.73
CA ASP A 219 11.53 5.69 -10.87
C ASP A 219 10.75 4.61 -11.64
N CYS A 220 9.47 4.42 -11.31
CA CYS A 220 8.59 3.48 -12.00
C CYS A 220 8.50 3.78 -13.51
N GLN A 221 8.28 5.04 -13.87
CA GLN A 221 8.23 5.46 -15.28
C GLN A 221 9.52 5.12 -16.02
N THR A 222 10.67 5.39 -15.40
CA THR A 222 12.00 5.15 -15.99
C THR A 222 12.21 3.65 -16.22
N ARG A 223 11.88 2.81 -15.23
CA ARG A 223 12.03 1.36 -15.32
C ARG A 223 11.12 0.73 -16.37
N ILE A 224 9.84 1.07 -16.36
CA ILE A 224 8.87 0.49 -17.30
C ILE A 224 9.22 0.89 -18.74
N ASN A 225 9.61 2.14 -18.97
CA ASN A 225 10.06 2.58 -20.29
C ASN A 225 11.33 1.84 -20.73
N SER A 226 12.29 1.60 -19.81
CA SER A 226 13.51 0.84 -20.15
C SER A 226 13.22 -0.61 -20.55
N LEU A 227 12.26 -1.26 -19.90
CA LEU A 227 11.83 -2.62 -20.23
C LEU A 227 11.14 -2.66 -21.60
N ALA A 228 10.29 -1.66 -21.90
CA ALA A 228 9.62 -1.57 -23.20
C ALA A 228 10.62 -1.40 -24.36
N ILE A 229 11.65 -0.55 -24.20
CA ILE A 229 12.70 -0.36 -25.21
C ILE A 229 13.51 -1.64 -25.44
N SER A 230 13.81 -2.39 -24.37
CA SER A 230 14.57 -3.65 -24.48
C SER A 230 13.82 -4.76 -25.26
N HIS A 231 12.49 -4.69 -25.34
CA HIS A 231 11.68 -5.63 -26.12
C HIS A 231 11.53 -5.23 -27.60
N GLN A 232 11.76 -3.96 -27.96
CA GLN A 232 11.75 -3.51 -29.36
C GLN A 232 13.08 -3.80 -30.08
N GLY A 233 14.21 -3.79 -29.38
CA GLY A 233 15.54 -4.05 -29.96
C GLY A 233 15.89 -5.52 -30.25
N ASN A 234 14.99 -6.48 -29.97
CA ASN A 234 15.20 -7.91 -30.23
C ASN A 234 14.40 -8.45 -31.43
N ASN A 235 13.77 -7.56 -32.21
CA ASN A 235 12.97 -7.89 -33.40
C ASN A 235 13.56 -7.36 -34.72
N GLU A 236 14.85 -7.01 -34.73
CA GLU A 236 15.60 -6.68 -35.97
C GLU A 236 16.51 -7.83 -36.43
#